data_AF-A0A821FK84-F1
#
_entry.id   AF-A0A821FK84-F1
#
_cell.length_a   1.000
_cell.length_b   1.000
_cell.length_c   1.000
_cell.angle_alpha   90.00
_cell.angle_beta   90.00
_cell.angle_gamma   90.00
#
_symmetry.space_group_name_H-M   'P 1'
#
loop_
_entity.id
_entity.type
_entity.pdbx_description
1 polymer ?
#
loop_
_entity_poly.entity_id
_entity_poly.type
_entity_poly.pdbx_seq_one_letter_code
_entity_poly.pdbx_strand_id
1 'polypeptide(L)'
;DFKEQLIDCRIRYLSFLGVGHDIRFCGIIVHCADNSFKCHVFNCQPSCVQLCKNIEAACKLRYQKCLDAHPQPIKSVESPKSYGAQIKSLVESFWLGIK
;
A
#
# COMPACT_ATOMS: atom_id res chain seq x y z
N ASP A 1 -10.92 -6.88 -27.09
CA ASP A 1 -10.27 -6.78 -25.77
C ASP A 1 -11.04 -7.55 -24.71
N PHE A 2 -10.69 -8.82 -24.50
CA PHE A 2 -11.24 -9.61 -23.39
C PHE A 2 -10.31 -9.47 -22.18
N LYS A 3 -10.63 -8.54 -21.28
CA LYS A 3 -10.02 -8.50 -19.94
C LYS A 3 -10.81 -9.43 -19.02
N GLU A 4 -10.34 -10.66 -18.88
CA GLU A 4 -10.84 -11.59 -17.87
C GLU A 4 -10.19 -11.30 -16.51
N GLN A 5 -10.99 -11.22 -15.46
CA GLN A 5 -10.50 -10.99 -14.11
C GLN A 5 -10.09 -12.32 -13.47
N LEU A 6 -8.78 -12.53 -13.32
CA LEU A 6 -8.24 -13.76 -12.72
C LEU A 6 -8.37 -13.78 -11.20
N ILE A 7 -8.22 -12.63 -10.54
CA ILE A 7 -8.13 -12.51 -9.09
C ILE A 7 -8.86 -11.24 -8.63
N ASP A 8 -9.67 -11.35 -7.57
CA ASP A 8 -10.19 -10.21 -6.80
C ASP A 8 -9.64 -10.24 -5.38
N CYS A 9 -8.80 -9.27 -5.04
CA CYS A 9 -8.17 -9.17 -3.73
C CYS A 9 -8.41 -7.77 -3.14
N ARG A 10 -9.22 -7.69 -2.08
CA ARG A 10 -9.44 -6.43 -1.37
C ARG A 10 -8.28 -6.14 -0.42
N ILE A 11 -7.72 -4.94 -0.52
CA ILE A 11 -6.60 -4.46 0.31
C ILE A 11 -6.79 -4.68 1.81
N ARG A 12 -8.03 -4.56 2.32
CA ARG A 12 -8.32 -4.74 3.76
C ARG A 12 -8.00 -6.15 4.27
N TYR A 13 -8.01 -7.15 3.40
CA TYR A 13 -7.79 -8.56 3.76
C TYR A 13 -6.39 -9.05 3.37
N LEU A 14 -5.57 -8.21 2.72
CA LEU A 14 -4.17 -8.51 2.47
C LEU A 14 -3.42 -8.46 3.80
N SER A 15 -2.87 -9.60 4.22
CA SER A 15 -2.15 -9.73 5.49
C SER A 15 -0.64 -9.66 5.33
N PHE A 16 -0.12 -10.09 4.17
CA PHE A 16 1.32 -10.09 3.90
C PHE A 16 1.61 -9.82 2.43
N LEU A 17 2.74 -9.18 2.16
CA LEU A 17 3.34 -8.98 0.84
C LEU A 17 4.84 -9.23 0.98
N GLY A 18 5.42 -10.04 0.09
CA GLY A 18 6.86 -10.33 0.08
C GLY A 18 7.40 -10.51 -1.32
N VAL A 19 8.68 -10.15 -1.49
CA VAL A 19 9.48 -10.50 -2.67
C VAL A 19 10.24 -11.78 -2.35
N GLY A 20 10.25 -12.73 -3.29
CA GLY A 20 10.97 -13.99 -3.14
C GLY A 20 12.49 -13.80 -3.24
N HIS A 21 13.24 -14.89 -3.08
CA HIS A 21 14.70 -14.87 -3.29
C HIS A 21 15.06 -14.43 -4.72
N ASP A 22 14.28 -14.86 -5.71
CA ASP A 22 14.35 -14.33 -7.06
C ASP A 22 13.43 -13.11 -7.20
N ILE A 23 14.02 -11.99 -7.63
CA ILE A 23 13.37 -10.67 -7.75
C ILE A 23 12.22 -10.62 -8.76
N ARG A 24 12.04 -11.66 -9.55
CA ARG A 24 10.92 -11.81 -10.50
C ARG A 24 9.67 -12.32 -9.80
N PHE A 25 9.81 -12.93 -8.62
CA PHE A 25 8.69 -13.50 -7.88
C PHE A 25 8.30 -12.63 -6.69
N CYS A 26 7.01 -12.36 -6.56
CA CYS A 26 6.43 -11.87 -5.30
C CYS A 26 5.19 -12.67 -4.93
N GLY A 27 4.84 -12.63 -3.65
CA GLY A 27 3.65 -13.25 -3.11
C GLY A 27 2.84 -12.28 -2.26
N ILE A 28 1.52 -12.41 -2.32
CA ILE A 28 0.60 -11.83 -1.33
C ILE A 28 -0.12 -12.94 -0.58
N ILE A 29 -0.39 -12.72 0.70
CA ILE A 29 -1.26 -13.57 1.51
C ILE A 29 -2.54 -12.79 1.80
N VAL A 30 -3.68 -13.41 1.53
CA VAL A 30 -5.00 -12.80 1.68
C VAL A 30 -5.86 -13.67 2.59
N HIS A 31 -6.44 -13.05 3.62
CA HIS A 31 -7.43 -13.69 4.48
C HIS A 31 -8.76 -13.82 3.74
N CYS A 32 -9.34 -15.01 3.75
CA CYS A 32 -10.56 -15.35 3.04
C CYS A 32 -11.75 -15.44 4.01
N ALA A 33 -12.97 -15.35 3.46
CA ALA A 33 -14.20 -15.36 4.25
C ALA A 33 -14.44 -16.69 5.00
N ASP A 34 -13.85 -17.78 4.52
CA ASP A 34 -13.85 -19.11 5.13
C ASP A 34 -12.79 -19.26 6.25
N ASN A 35 -12.25 -18.14 6.74
CA ASN A 35 -11.18 -18.08 7.73
C ASN A 35 -9.89 -18.81 7.31
N SER A 36 -9.70 -19.01 6.01
CA SER A 36 -8.47 -19.53 5.44
C SER A 36 -7.55 -18.41 4.95
N PHE A 37 -6.31 -18.75 4.62
CA PHE A 37 -5.37 -17.84 3.96
C PHE A 37 -4.99 -18.41 2.59
N LYS A 38 -5.02 -17.54 1.57
CA LYS A 38 -4.57 -17.89 0.21
C LYS A 38 -3.33 -17.10 -0.14
N CYS A 39 -2.32 -17.80 -0.65
CA CYS A 39 -1.12 -17.20 -1.20
C CYS A 39 -1.28 -17.07 -2.72
N HIS A 40 -1.17 -15.85 -3.25
CA HIS A 40 -1.10 -15.61 -4.68
C HIS A 40 0.33 -15.22 -5.03
N VAL A 41 0.95 -16.00 -5.91
CA VAL A 41 2.33 -15.78 -6.37
C VAL A 41 2.30 -15.22 -7.78
N PHE A 42 3.06 -14.16 -8.00
CA PHE A 42 3.21 -13.50 -9.30
C PHE A 42 4.63 -13.68 -9.81
N ASN A 43 4.75 -13.94 -11.10
CA ASN A 43 6.01 -13.91 -11.84
C ASN A 43 5.99 -12.69 -12.76
N CYS A 44 6.88 -11.73 -12.52
CA CYS A 44 6.96 -10.46 -13.24
C CYS A 44 8.34 -10.29 -13.89
N GLN A 45 8.35 -9.90 -15.16
CA GLN A 45 9.58 -9.57 -15.89
C GLN A 45 9.66 -8.05 -16.13
N PRO A 46 10.83 -7.41 -15.96
CA PRO A 46 12.10 -7.97 -15.50
C PRO A 46 12.18 -8.19 -13.98
N SER A 47 11.29 -7.57 -13.19
CA SER A 47 11.19 -7.77 -11.73
C SER A 47 9.78 -7.49 -11.22
N CYS A 48 9.44 -8.00 -10.03
CA CYS A 48 8.17 -7.75 -9.36
C CYS A 48 8.18 -6.47 -8.49
N VAL A 49 9.29 -5.74 -8.45
CA VAL A 49 9.49 -4.60 -7.54
C VAL A 49 8.42 -3.53 -7.72
N GLN A 50 8.08 -3.18 -8.97
CA GLN A 50 7.08 -2.15 -9.22
C GLN A 50 5.68 -2.61 -8.79
N LEU A 51 5.34 -3.88 -9.01
CA LEU A 51 4.09 -4.46 -8.53
C LEU A 51 3.99 -4.36 -7.01
N CYS A 52 5.05 -4.77 -6.29
CA CYS A 52 5.08 -4.68 -4.83
C CYS A 52 4.94 -3.24 -4.32
N LYS A 53 5.65 -2.27 -4.92
CA LYS A 53 5.53 -0.85 -4.56
C LYS A 53 4.12 -0.30 -4.77
N ASN A 54 3.46 -0.71 -5.86
CA ASN A 54 2.09 -0.30 -6.13
C ASN A 54 1.10 -0.87 -5.09
N ILE A 55 1.27 -2.14 -4.71
CA ILE A 55 0.46 -2.78 -3.66
C ILE A 55 0.73 -2.09 -2.31
N GLU A 56 1.99 -1.83 -1.96
CA GLU A 56 2.38 -1.12 -0.74
C GLU A 56 1.74 0.27 -0.65
N ALA A 57 1.78 1.05 -1.74
CA ALA A 57 1.15 2.36 -1.80
C ALA A 57 -0.37 2.28 -1.61
N ALA A 58 -1.03 1.29 -2.22
CA ALA A 58 -2.46 1.06 -2.05
C ALA A 58 -2.81 0.69 -0.60
N CYS A 59 -2.01 -0.17 0.04
CA CYS A 59 -2.15 -0.51 1.46
C CYS A 59 -2.03 0.73 2.35
N LYS A 60 -0.99 1.55 2.15
CA LYS A 60 -0.78 2.79 2.91
C LYS A 60 -1.92 3.78 2.73
N LEU A 61 -2.37 4.00 1.49
CA LEU A 61 -3.49 4.89 1.21
C LEU A 61 -4.79 4.41 1.85
N ARG A 62 -5.05 3.10 1.80
CA ARG A 62 -6.24 2.50 2.43
C ARG A 62 -6.18 2.63 3.95
N TYR A 63 -5.01 2.41 4.55
CA TYR A 63 -4.79 2.58 5.98
C TYR A 63 -5.03 4.02 6.41
N GLN A 64 -4.45 5.00 5.70
CA GLN A 64 -4.67 6.42 5.98
C GLN A 64 -6.16 6.79 5.91
N LYS A 65 -6.87 6.34 4.86
CA LYS A 65 -8.33 6.58 4.73
C LYS A 65 -9.13 6.01 5.90
N CYS A 66 -8.71 4.90 6.49
CA CYS A 66 -9.39 4.32 7.65
C CYS A 66 -9.16 5.15 8.92
N LEU A 67 -7.96 5.72 9.09
CA LEU A 67 -7.63 6.62 10.18
C LEU A 67 -8.39 7.94 10.07
N ASP A 68 -8.42 8.53 8.87
CA ASP A 68 -9.10 9.80 8.64
C ASP A 68 -10.62 9.69 8.85
N ALA A 69 -11.21 8.53 8.55
CA ALA A 69 -12.64 8.26 8.78
C ALA A 69 -13.00 8.06 10.26
N HIS A 70 -12.02 7.76 11.12
CA HIS A 70 -12.20 7.61 12.56
C HIS A 70 -11.17 8.49 13.28
N PRO A 71 -11.40 9.82 13.35
CA PRO A 71 -10.53 10.72 14.09
C PRO A 71 -10.61 10.37 15.59
N GLN A 72 -9.82 9.39 16.01
CA GLN A 72 -9.62 9.09 17.42
C GLN A 72 -8.83 10.25 18.03
N PRO A 73 -9.19 10.74 19.23
CA PRO A 73 -8.30 11.60 19.98
C PRO A 73 -7.03 10.79 20.28
N ILE A 74 -5.94 11.12 19.60
CA ILE A 74 -4.66 10.44 19.75
C ILE A 74 -4.23 10.64 21.21
N LYS A 75 -4.34 9.59 22.04
CA LYS A 75 -3.56 9.51 23.27
C LYS A 75 -2.09 9.45 22.84
N SER A 76 -1.33 10.45 23.26
CA SER A 76 0.09 10.64 22.98
C SER A 76 0.90 9.38 23.33
N VAL A 77 1.16 8.57 22.31
CA VAL A 77 2.39 7.79 22.19
C VAL A 77 3.20 8.52 21.14
N GLU A 78 4.45 8.83 21.46
CA GLU A 78 5.34 9.69 20.68
C GLU A 78 5.26 9.44 19.16
N SER A 79 4.97 10.54 18.48
CA SER A 79 4.59 10.65 17.07
C SER A 79 5.78 10.60 16.10
N PRO A 80 5.74 9.82 15.01
CA PRO A 80 6.28 10.27 13.73
C PRO A 80 5.23 11.19 13.11
N LYS A 81 5.60 12.46 13.01
CA LYS A 81 4.76 13.59 12.62
C LYS A 81 3.99 13.34 11.34
N SER A 82 2.73 13.79 11.35
CA SER A 82 1.86 13.95 10.18
C SER A 82 2.63 14.58 9.00
N TYR A 83 2.92 13.76 7.98
CA TYR A 83 3.60 14.18 6.76
C TYR A 83 2.67 14.99 5.82
N GLY A 84 1.35 14.90 5.99
CA GLY A 84 0.39 15.50 5.06
C GLY A 84 0.36 17.03 5.06
N ALA A 85 0.53 17.66 6.23
CA ALA A 85 0.51 19.13 6.33
C ALA A 85 1.87 19.77 5.97
N GLN A 86 2.98 19.09 6.28
CA GLN A 86 4.33 19.59 5.96
C GLN A 86 4.66 19.46 4.46
N ILE A 87 4.16 18.43 3.76
CA ILE A 87 4.39 18.29 2.32
C ILE A 87 3.68 19.41 1.54
N LYS A 88 2.47 19.82 1.94
CA LYS A 88 1.80 20.98 1.31
C LYS A 88 2.63 22.26 1.46
N SER A 89 3.14 22.52 2.67
CA SER A 89 4.00 23.67 2.92
C SER A 89 5.32 23.60 2.15
N LEU A 90 5.97 22.43 2.09
CA LEU A 90 7.23 22.25 1.35
C LEU A 90 7.04 22.38 -0.17
N VAL A 91 5.95 21.85 -0.73
CA VAL A 91 5.64 21.98 -2.16
C VAL A 91 5.28 23.43 -2.52
N GLU A 92 4.56 24.16 -1.66
CA GLU A 92 4.29 25.58 -1.88
C GLU A 92 5.55 26.44 -1.75
N SER A 93 6.42 26.19 -0.76
CA SER A 93 7.69 26.91 -0.62
C SER A 93 8.67 26.61 -1.76
N PHE A 94 8.66 25.38 -2.31
CA PHE A 94 9.48 25.02 -3.46
C PHE A 94 9.00 25.71 -4.76
N TRP A 95 7.69 25.92 -4.94
CA TRP A 95 7.14 26.61 -6.11
C TRP A 95 7.37 28.13 -6.04
N LEU A 96 7.32 28.74 -4.85
CA LEU A 96 7.55 30.18 -4.69
C LEU A 96 9.04 30.59 -4.71
N GLY A 97 9.97 29.63 -4.59
CA GLY A 97 11.41 29.85 -4.58
C GLY A 97 12.13 29.71 -5.93
N ILE A 98 11.41 29.39 -7.02
CA ILE A 98 11.96 29.39 -8.38
C ILE A 98 11.52 30.70 -9.06
N LYS A 99 12.28 31.76 -8.81
CA LYS A 99 12.45 32.91 -9.71
C LYS A 99 13.93 33.27 -9.75
#